data_AF-A0A950NF20-F1
#
_entry.id   AF-A0A950NF20-F1
#
_cell.length_a   1.000
_cell.length_b   1.000
_cell.length_c   1.000
_cell.angle_alpha   90.00
_cell.angle_beta   90.00
_cell.angle_gamma   90.00
#
_symmetry.space_group_name_H-M   'P 1'
#
loop_
_entity.id
_entity.type
_entity.pdbx_description
1 polymer ?
#
loop_
_entity_poly.entity_id
_entity_poly.type
_entity_poly.pdbx_seq_one_letter_code
_entity_poly.pdbx_strand_id
1 'polypeptide(L)'
;MEVGEATVIGASGHPEGNHELKLMASCPSDCERANVHVAGRCFAVDLERGGRGMVSRAFAVTMPHDPQLAPGAKVPVEFFYPGEQAGVH
;
A
#
# COMPACT_ATOMS: atom_id res chain seq x y z
N MET A 1 2.25 7.36 -13.50
CA MET A 1 2.04 7.41 -12.05
C MET A 1 0.68 8.03 -11.78
N GLU A 2 -0.14 7.40 -10.94
CA GLU A 2 -1.45 7.90 -10.48
C GLU A 2 -1.48 7.94 -8.94
N VAL A 3 -2.11 8.95 -8.35
CA VAL A 3 -2.23 9.08 -6.89
C VAL A 3 -3.63 8.69 -6.45
N GLY A 4 -3.71 7.83 -5.44
CA GLY A 4 -4.97 7.43 -4.81
C GLY A 4 -4.83 7.24 -3.30
N GLU A 5 -5.79 6.53 -2.72
CA GLU A 5 -5.84 6.24 -1.29
C GLU A 5 -5.99 4.73 -1.07
N ALA A 6 -5.31 4.22 -0.04
CA ALA A 6 -5.59 2.92 0.52
C ALA A 6 -6.23 3.04 1.90
N THR A 7 -7.13 2.13 2.23
CA THR A 7 -7.75 2.02 3.53
C THR A 7 -7.09 0.89 4.31
N VAL A 8 -6.71 1.14 5.56
CA VAL A 8 -6.24 0.12 6.49
C VAL A 8 -7.40 -0.83 6.80
N ILE A 9 -7.25 -2.10 6.46
CA ILE A 9 -8.26 -3.14 6.76
C ILE A 9 -7.83 -4.00 7.96
N GLY A 10 -6.56 -3.93 8.37
CA GLY A 10 -6.06 -4.62 9.54
C GLY A 10 -4.57 -4.36 9.76
N ALA A 11 -4.09 -4.74 10.93
CA ALA A 11 -2.66 -4.81 11.24
C ALA A 11 -2.39 -6.09 12.03
N SER A 12 -1.29 -6.77 11.73
CA SER A 12 -0.80 -7.91 12.50
C SER A 12 0.60 -7.61 13.04
N GLY A 13 0.79 -7.84 14.34
CA GLY A 13 2.09 -7.69 14.98
C GLY A 13 3.03 -8.84 14.62
N HIS A 14 4.28 -8.52 14.29
CA HIS A 14 5.37 -9.47 14.19
C HIS A 14 6.16 -9.51 15.51
N PRO A 15 6.70 -10.68 15.90
CA PRO A 15 7.48 -10.84 17.12
C PRO A 15 8.74 -9.98 17.18
N GLU A 16 9.20 -9.45 16.05
CA GLU A 16 10.37 -8.58 15.93
C GLU A 16 10.08 -7.09 16.19
N GLY A 17 8.85 -6.73 16.58
CA GLY A 17 8.45 -5.34 16.86
C GLY A 17 7.96 -4.55 15.64
N ASN A 18 7.86 -5.20 14.48
CA ASN A 18 7.24 -4.64 13.28
C ASN A 18 5.76 -5.02 13.18
N HIS A 19 4.97 -4.23 12.46
CA HIS A 19 3.59 -4.51 12.08
C HIS A 19 3.49 -4.75 10.57
N GLU A 20 2.77 -5.79 10.19
CA GLU A 20 2.26 -5.93 8.84
C GLU A 20 0.91 -5.21 8.76
N LEU A 21 0.88 -4.08 8.07
CA LEU A 21 -0.32 -3.29 7.82
C LEU A 21 -1.00 -3.77 6.54
N LYS A 22 -2.22 -4.28 6.66
CA LYS A 22 -3.04 -4.73 5.53
C LYS A 22 -3.87 -3.58 5.01
N LEU A 23 -3.73 -3.31 3.72
CA LEU A 23 -4.29 -2.16 3.02
C LEU A 23 -5.18 -2.64 1.88
N MET A 24 -6.23 -1.88 1.60
CA MET A 24 -7.10 -2.07 0.44
C MET A 24 -7.16 -0.77 -0.35
N ALA A 25 -6.79 -0.79 -1.62
CA ALA A 25 -6.83 0.39 -2.47
C ALA A 25 -7.56 0.12 -3.78
N SER A 26 -8.28 1.11 -4.29
CA SER A 26 -8.83 1.05 -5.65
C SER A 26 -7.73 1.44 -6.63
N CYS A 27 -7.27 0.45 -7.38
CA CYS A 27 -6.11 0.56 -8.27
C CYS A 27 -6.59 0.52 -9.74
N PRO A 28 -5.99 1.34 -10.63
CA PRO A 28 -6.13 1.14 -12.08
C PRO A 28 -5.69 -0.28 -12.50
N SER A 29 -6.26 -0.83 -13.57
CA SER A 29 -6.09 -2.25 -13.94
C SER A 29 -4.65 -2.70 -14.17
N ASP A 30 -3.78 -1.81 -14.60
CA ASP A 30 -2.47 -2.13 -15.14
C ASP A 30 -1.31 -1.74 -14.23
N CYS A 31 -1.55 -1.22 -13.03
CA CYS A 31 -0.46 -0.92 -12.10
C CYS A 31 0.18 -2.20 -11.57
N GLU A 32 1.51 -2.19 -11.50
CA GLU A 32 2.34 -3.30 -11.04
C GLU A 32 2.97 -3.03 -9.68
N ARG A 33 3.11 -1.75 -9.31
CA ARG A 33 3.74 -1.33 -8.06
C ARG A 33 3.00 -0.17 -7.43
N ALA A 34 3.14 -0.02 -6.13
CA ALA A 34 2.66 1.14 -5.41
C ALA A 34 3.65 1.63 -4.35
N ASN A 35 3.72 2.94 -4.13
CA ASN A 35 4.34 3.54 -2.97
C ASN A 35 3.26 3.90 -1.96
N VAL A 36 3.36 3.36 -0.76
CA VAL A 36 2.45 3.67 0.35
C VAL A 36 3.13 4.66 1.30
N HIS A 37 2.48 5.78 1.54
CA HIS A 37 3.00 6.84 2.40
C HIS A 37 2.40 6.73 3.78
N VAL A 38 3.22 6.39 4.76
CA VAL A 38 2.78 6.11 6.13
C VAL A 38 3.73 6.73 7.13
N ALA A 39 3.22 7.59 8.02
CA ALA A 39 4.00 8.23 9.09
C ALA A 39 5.29 8.93 8.59
N GLY A 40 5.23 9.57 7.42
CA GLY A 40 6.37 10.24 6.79
C GLY A 40 7.39 9.31 6.16
N ARG A 41 7.06 8.02 5.97
CA ARG A 41 7.89 7.03 5.28
C ARG A 41 7.17 6.51 4.03
N CYS A 42 7.96 6.11 3.05
CA CYS A 42 7.49 5.54 1.80
C CYS A 42 7.84 4.04 1.74
N PHE A 43 6.83 3.21 1.47
CA PHE A 43 6.98 1.76 1.34
C PHE A 43 6.59 1.33 -0.07
N ALA A 44 7.56 0.82 -0.83
CA ALA A 44 7.30 0.24 -2.14
C ALA A 44 6.73 -1.18 -1.99
N VAL A 45 5.61 -1.45 -2.67
CA VAL A 45 4.97 -2.76 -2.72
C VAL A 45 4.75 -3.19 -4.16
N ASP A 46 5.02 -4.45 -4.45
CA ASP A 46 4.59 -5.08 -5.69
C ASP A 46 3.10 -5.42 -5.58
N LEU A 47 2.35 -5.08 -6.62
CA LEU A 47 0.93 -5.41 -6.74
C LEU A 47 0.81 -6.65 -7.62
N GLU A 48 0.04 -7.63 -7.15
CA GLU A 48 -0.34 -8.74 -8.02
C GLU A 48 -1.09 -8.20 -9.24
N ARG A 49 -0.74 -8.73 -10.42
CA ARG A 49 -1.27 -8.29 -11.71
C ARG A 49 -2.79 -8.47 -11.72
N GLY A 50 -3.53 -7.37 -11.72
CA GLY A 50 -4.99 -7.39 -11.64
C GLY A 50 -5.67 -7.75 -12.95
N GLY A 51 -7.00 -7.91 -12.87
CA GLY A 51 -7.88 -8.04 -14.03
C GLY A 51 -8.07 -6.71 -14.79
N ARG A 52 -8.96 -6.72 -15.81
CA ARG A 52 -9.29 -5.51 -16.58
C ARG A 52 -10.20 -4.57 -15.79
N GLY A 53 -9.95 -3.26 -15.88
CA GLY A 53 -10.72 -2.21 -15.20
C GLY A 53 -10.23 -1.84 -13.79
N MET A 54 -10.91 -0.88 -13.16
CA MET A 54 -10.61 -0.48 -11.78
C MET A 54 -10.93 -1.62 -10.82
N VAL A 55 -9.94 -2.03 -10.01
CA VAL A 55 -10.08 -3.18 -9.10
C VAL A 55 -9.61 -2.78 -7.70
N SER A 56 -10.35 -3.21 -6.68
CA SER A 56 -9.90 -3.11 -5.30
C SER A 56 -8.84 -4.18 -5.04
N ARG A 57 -7.64 -3.77 -4.66
CA ARG A 57 -6.52 -4.67 -4.38
C ARG A 57 -6.14 -4.60 -2.91
N ALA A 58 -6.04 -5.77 -2.30
CA ALA A 58 -5.43 -5.92 -0.99
C ALA A 58 -3.93 -6.11 -1.14
N PHE A 59 -3.14 -5.41 -0.33
CA PHE A 59 -1.69 -5.59 -0.23
C PHE A 59 -1.26 -5.27 1.20
N ALA A 60 -0.03 -5.59 1.55
CA ALA A 60 0.49 -5.36 2.88
C ALA A 60 1.83 -4.63 2.85
N VAL A 61 2.09 -3.82 3.87
CA VAL A 61 3.39 -3.19 4.12
C VAL A 61 3.89 -3.56 5.50
N THR A 62 5.17 -3.88 5.60
CA THR A 62 5.83 -4.11 6.89
C THR A 62 6.45 -2.80 7.36
N MET A 63 6.06 -2.34 8.54
CA MET A 63 6.52 -1.08 9.11
C MET A 63 6.72 -1.19 10.63
N PRO A 64 7.48 -0.29 11.27
CA PRO A 64 7.51 -0.22 12.74
C PRO A 64 6.11 0.06 13.30
N HIS A 65 5.81 -0.48 14.48
CA HIS A 65 4.52 -0.27 15.15
C HIS A 65 4.16 1.23 15.21
N ASP A 66 3.03 1.61 14.61
CA ASP A 66 2.44 2.94 14.74
C ASP A 66 1.00 2.82 15.27
N PRO A 67 0.70 3.32 16.49
CA PRO A 67 -0.63 3.24 17.07
C PRO A 67 -1.69 4.08 16.33
N GLN A 68 -1.30 4.99 15.43
CA GLN A 68 -2.23 5.88 14.73
C GLN A 68 -2.91 5.20 13.53
N LEU A 69 -2.46 4.02 13.10
CA LEU A 69 -2.98 3.31 11.93
C LEU A 69 -3.97 2.23 12.34
N ALA A 70 -5.15 2.67 12.75
CA ALA A 70 -6.28 1.80 13.03
C ALA A 70 -7.00 1.37 11.73
N PRO A 71 -7.72 0.23 11.74
CA PRO A 71 -8.63 -0.13 10.66
C PRO A 71 -9.60 1.02 10.32
N GLY A 72 -9.75 1.33 9.04
CA GLY A 72 -10.51 2.45 8.51
C GLY A 72 -9.69 3.71 8.23
N ALA A 73 -8.45 3.80 8.73
CA ALA A 73 -7.56 4.91 8.39
C ALA A 73 -7.22 4.90 6.90
N LYS A 74 -7.14 6.09 6.30
CA LYS A 74 -6.72 6.27 4.91
C LYS A 74 -5.27 6.69 4.84
N VAL A 75 -4.52 6.10 3.91
CA VAL A 75 -3.13 6.45 3.63
C VAL A 75 -2.96 6.78 2.14
N PRO A 76 -2.15 7.80 1.80
CA PRO A 76 -1.85 8.12 0.41
C PRO A 76 -1.05 7.01 -0.26
N VAL A 77 -1.39 6.74 -1.52
CA VAL A 77 -0.70 5.73 -2.33
C VAL A 77 -0.42 6.28 -3.73
N GLU A 78 0.79 6.05 -4.23
CA GLU A 78 1.17 6.35 -5.62
C GLU A 78 1.26 5.03 -6.38
N PHE A 79 0.46 4.86 -7.42
CA PHE A 79 0.45 3.68 -8.27
C PHE A 79 1.35 3.89 -9.49
N PHE A 80 2.13 2.87 -9.81
CA PHE A 80 3.09 2.87 -10.90
C PHE A 80 2.70 1.84 -11.95
N TYR A 81 2.65 2.29 -13.20
CA TYR A 81 2.41 1.48 -14.38
C TYR A 81 3.66 0.66 -14.77
N PRO A 82 3.53 -0.34 -15.65
CA PRO A 82 4.67 -1.16 -16.06
C PRO A 82 5.78 -0.29 -16.64
N GLY A 83 7.01 -0.50 -16.16
CA GLY A 83 8.18 0.29 -16.56
C GLY A 83 8.42 1.58 -15.77
N GLU A 84 7.47 2.06 -14.97
CA GLU A 84 7.67 3.22 -14.08
C GLU A 84 8.32 2.79 -12.76
N GLN A 85 9.33 3.52 -12.27
CA GLN A 85 10.02 3.14 -11.03
C GLN A 85 9.26 3.60 -9.78
N ALA A 86 8.79 2.65 -8.98
CA ALA A 86 8.51 2.86 -7.57
C ALA A 86 9.84 2.88 -6.81
N GLY A 87 9.97 3.76 -5.82
CA GLY A 87 11.22 4.02 -5.12
C GLY A 87 11.00 4.29 -3.64
N VAL A 88 11.94 3.80 -2.82
CA VAL A 88 12.04 4.15 -1.40
C VAL A 88 12.74 5.50 -1.32
N HIS A 89 12.00 6.53 -0.94
CA HIS A 89 12.57 7.82 -0.54
C HIS A 89 12.66 7.90 0.98
#